data_AF-A0A7V4MHK3-F1
#
_entry.id   AF-A0A7V4MHK3-F1
#
_cell.length_a   1.000
_cell.length_b   1.000
_cell.length_c   1.000
_cell.angle_alpha   90.00
_cell.angle_beta   90.00
_cell.angle_gamma   90.00
#
_symmetry.space_group_name_H-M   'P 1'
#
loop_
_entity.id
_entity.type
_entity.pdbx_description
1 polymer ?
#
loop_
_entity_poly.entity_id
_entity_poly.type
_entity_poly.pdbx_seq_one_letter_code
_entity_poly.pdbx_strand_id
1 'polypeptide(L)'
;MISNERPSPYGNRGYGGPPRPPMNEETLRTDRIQVERKTFIFTLKENPRGRFLRITEDVGGRRDNIIVPATGLEDFKRLVDDMVQASNEIPPKTEEPPT
;
A
#
# COMPACT_ATOMS: atom_id res chain seq x y z
N MET A 1 -8.59 27.01 -38.87
CA MET A 1 -9.56 25.95 -38.49
C MET A 1 -8.95 25.16 -37.35
N ILE A 2 -9.79 24.78 -36.40
CA ILE A 2 -9.50 24.66 -34.96
C ILE A 2 -8.75 23.36 -34.65
N SER A 3 -7.65 23.47 -33.90
CA SER A 3 -6.92 22.38 -33.27
C SER A 3 -7.81 21.70 -32.23
N ASN A 4 -8.07 20.40 -32.43
CA ASN A 4 -8.91 19.59 -31.56
C ASN A 4 -8.08 19.07 -30.36
N GLU A 5 -7.74 19.97 -29.42
CA GLU A 5 -7.27 19.58 -28.10
C GLU A 5 -8.47 19.14 -27.26
N ARG A 6 -8.66 17.83 -27.12
CA ARG A 6 -9.47 17.30 -26.02
C ARG A 6 -8.57 17.25 -24.78
N PRO A 7 -8.76 18.12 -23.77
CA PRO A 7 -8.03 17.98 -22.52
C PRO A 7 -8.52 16.69 -21.83
N SER A 8 -7.57 15.78 -21.56
CA SER A 8 -7.80 14.65 -20.68
C SER A 8 -8.30 15.13 -19.30
N PRO A 9 -9.36 14.54 -18.72
CA PRO A 9 -9.94 14.97 -17.45
C PRO A 9 -9.10 14.61 -16.22
N TYR A 10 -7.97 13.94 -16.39
CA TYR A 10 -7.02 13.69 -15.31
C TYR A 10 -5.89 14.72 -15.39
N GLY A 11 -6.19 15.88 -14.79
CA GLY A 11 -5.30 17.01 -14.66
C GLY A 11 -3.94 16.61 -14.10
N ASN A 12 -2.94 16.94 -14.91
CA ASN A 12 -1.55 17.15 -14.57
C ASN A 12 -1.42 17.89 -13.22
N ARG A 13 -1.15 17.18 -12.12
CA ARG A 13 -0.73 17.80 -10.85
C ARG A 13 0.70 18.30 -11.02
N GLY A 14 0.82 19.47 -11.63
CA GLY A 14 1.97 20.33 -11.40
C GLY A 14 2.02 20.72 -9.93
N TYR A 15 3.00 20.22 -9.21
CA TYR A 15 3.49 20.82 -7.97
C TYR A 15 5.01 20.81 -8.00
N GLY A 16 5.58 21.78 -8.72
CA GLY A 16 6.95 22.25 -8.55
C GLY A 16 7.10 23.02 -7.25
N GLY A 17 6.74 22.40 -6.12
CA GLY A 17 7.17 22.88 -4.81
C GLY A 17 8.65 22.55 -4.60
N PRO A 18 9.39 23.36 -3.82
CA PRO A 18 10.73 22.97 -3.42
C PRO A 18 10.68 21.57 -2.81
N PRO A 19 11.71 20.71 -3.04
CA PRO A 19 11.77 19.42 -2.38
C PRO A 19 11.61 19.67 -0.88
N ARG A 20 10.55 19.11 -0.29
CA ARG A 20 10.36 19.21 1.16
C ARG A 20 11.68 18.73 1.77
N PRO A 21 12.31 19.52 2.66
CA PRO A 21 13.55 19.09 3.30
C PRO A 21 13.30 17.70 3.88
N PRO A 22 14.24 16.76 3.73
CA PRO A 22 14.05 15.41 4.23
C PRO A 22 13.66 15.52 5.70
N MET A 23 12.40 15.19 6.01
CA MET A 23 12.02 15.06 7.42
C MET A 23 12.90 13.95 7.96
N ASN A 24 13.57 14.21 9.08
CA ASN A 24 14.48 13.24 9.67
C ASN A 24 13.63 12.02 10.06
N GLU A 25 13.70 10.97 9.25
CA GLU A 25 12.93 9.74 9.41
C GLU A 25 13.87 8.65 9.91
N GLU A 26 13.72 8.28 11.18
CA GLU A 26 14.46 7.19 11.79
C GLU A 26 13.75 5.86 11.50
N THR A 27 14.53 4.83 11.14
CA THR A 27 13.98 3.48 10.92
C THR A 27 14.15 2.67 12.19
N LEU A 28 13.03 2.29 12.80
CA LEU A 28 13.02 1.52 14.05
C LEU A 28 13.11 0.02 13.78
N ARG A 29 12.39 -0.47 12.77
CA ARG A 29 12.39 -1.90 12.39
C ARG A 29 12.01 -2.06 10.93
N THR A 30 12.62 -3.04 10.27
CA THR A 30 12.24 -3.48 8.94
C THR A 30 12.08 -4.99 8.93
N ASP A 31 11.02 -5.48 8.29
CA ASP A 31 10.80 -6.89 8.03
C ASP A 31 10.23 -7.07 6.61
N ARG A 32 10.26 -8.29 6.09
CA ARG A 32 9.70 -8.59 4.77
C ARG A 32 9.10 -9.98 4.70
N ILE A 33 8.08 -10.13 3.87
CA ILE A 33 7.48 -11.43 3.53
C ILE A 33 7.36 -11.54 2.02
N GLN A 34 7.56 -12.74 1.49
CA GLN A 34 7.30 -13.04 0.09
C GLN A 34 6.07 -13.94 0.00
N VAL A 35 5.11 -13.53 -0.83
CA VAL A 35 3.88 -14.27 -1.10
C VAL A 35 3.72 -14.36 -2.61
N GLU A 36 3.83 -15.57 -3.15
CA GLU A 36 3.89 -15.81 -4.59
C GLU A 36 4.98 -14.94 -5.28
N ARG A 37 4.57 -14.10 -6.25
CA ARG A 37 5.43 -13.15 -6.98
C ARG A 37 5.59 -11.79 -6.29
N LYS A 38 4.90 -11.57 -5.16
CA LYS A 38 4.88 -10.28 -4.46
C LYS A 38 5.82 -10.32 -3.26
N THR A 39 6.62 -9.28 -3.09
CA THR A 39 7.38 -9.05 -1.85
C THR A 39 6.78 -7.88 -1.11
N PHE A 40 6.33 -8.10 0.13
CA PHE A 40 5.87 -7.04 1.01
C PHE A 40 6.96 -6.69 2.01
N ILE A 41 7.32 -5.41 2.09
CA ILE A 41 8.32 -4.90 3.04
C ILE A 41 7.60 -3.99 4.04
N PHE A 42 7.78 -4.27 5.31
CA PHE A 42 7.18 -3.54 6.42
C PHE A 42 8.28 -2.75 7.13
N THR A 43 8.24 -1.44 7.06
CA THR A 43 9.22 -0.55 7.71
C THR A 43 8.52 0.35 8.73
N LEU A 44 8.77 0.10 10.02
CA LEU A 44 8.33 0.99 11.10
C LEU A 44 9.33 2.14 11.22
N LYS A 45 8.83 3.37 11.06
CA LYS A 45 9.63 4.59 11.09
C LYS A 45 9.08 5.59 12.10
N GLU A 46 9.93 6.51 12.53
CA GLU A 46 9.59 7.63 13.39
C GLU A 46 10.06 8.95 12.75
N ASN A 47 9.23 9.97 12.83
CA ASN A 47 9.60 11.34 12.46
C ASN A 47 9.05 12.31 13.53
N PRO A 48 9.34 13.62 13.45
CA PRO A 48 8.84 14.58 14.44
C PRO A 48 7.31 14.66 14.58
N ARG A 49 6.54 14.09 13.63
CA ARG A 49 5.07 14.01 13.70
C ARG A 49 4.57 12.72 14.35
N GLY A 50 5.47 11.79 14.68
CA GLY A 50 5.18 10.52 15.33
C GLY A 50 5.65 9.30 14.53
N ARG A 51 5.14 8.13 14.92
CA ARG A 51 5.48 6.84 14.32
C ARG A 51 4.50 6.43 13.24
N PHE A 52 4.99 5.72 12.25
CA PHE A 52 4.18 5.16 11.17
C PHE A 52 4.82 3.90 10.59
N LEU A 53 3.98 3.01 10.08
CA LEU A 53 4.38 1.83 9.32
C LEU A 53 4.27 2.15 7.83
N ARG A 54 5.37 2.04 7.09
CA ARG A 54 5.34 2.00 5.63
C ARG A 54 5.26 0.54 5.20
N ILE A 55 4.30 0.22 4.34
CA ILE A 55 4.17 -1.08 3.69
C ILE A 55 4.45 -0.88 2.21
N THR A 56 5.48 -1.54 1.71
CA THR A 56 5.88 -1.52 0.30
C THR A 56 5.52 -2.85 -0.34
N GLU A 57 4.73 -2.83 -1.40
CA GLU A 57 4.55 -3.96 -2.30
C GLU A 57 5.56 -3.84 -3.46
N ASP A 58 6.36 -4.88 -3.70
CA ASP A 58 7.24 -5.01 -4.86
C ASP A 58 6.80 -6.20 -5.73
N VAL A 59 6.47 -5.93 -6.99
CA VAL A 59 6.10 -6.93 -7.99
C VAL A 59 7.03 -6.79 -9.19
N GLY A 60 8.14 -7.54 -9.17
CA GLY A 60 9.10 -7.57 -10.26
C GLY A 60 9.70 -6.19 -10.58
N GLY A 61 9.91 -5.33 -9.57
CA GLY A 61 10.47 -4.00 -9.71
C GLY A 61 9.43 -2.87 -9.73
N ARG A 62 8.14 -3.18 -9.89
CA ARG A 62 7.06 -2.20 -9.68
C ARG A 62 6.77 -2.09 -8.18
N ARG A 63 6.95 -0.89 -7.63
CA ARG A 63 6.79 -0.63 -6.20
C ARG A 63 5.62 0.28 -5.89
N ASP A 64 4.68 -0.22 -5.10
CA ASP A 64 3.56 0.53 -4.56
C ASP A 64 3.72 0.64 -3.03
N ASN A 65 3.26 1.75 -2.43
CA ASN A 65 3.49 2.02 -1.01
C ASN A 65 2.24 2.58 -0.34
N ILE A 66 1.95 2.11 0.86
CA ILE A 66 1.00 2.74 1.78
C ILE A 66 1.69 3.10 3.10
N ILE A 67 1.14 4.09 3.80
CA ILE A 67 1.59 4.53 5.11
C ILE A 67 0.43 4.44 6.08
N VAL A 68 0.63 3.72 7.18
CA VAL A 68 -0.34 3.58 8.27
C VAL A 68 0.24 4.26 9.51
N PRO A 69 -0.41 5.30 10.06
CA PRO A 69 -0.01 5.90 11.33
C PRO A 69 0.01 4.85 12.45
N ALA A 70 0.98 4.94 13.37
CA ALA A 70 1.10 3.97 14.46
C ALA A 70 -0.16 3.89 15.33
N THR A 71 -0.90 4.99 15.44
CA THR A 71 -2.16 5.08 16.20
C THR A 71 -3.27 4.17 15.66
N GLY A 72 -3.20 3.73 14.40
CA GLY A 72 -4.21 2.86 13.77
C GLY A 72 -3.74 1.42 13.56
N LEU A 73 -2.56 1.04 14.05
CA LEU A 73 -2.00 -0.30 13.79
C LEU A 73 -2.76 -1.42 14.50
N GLU A 74 -3.33 -1.16 15.67
CA GLU A 74 -4.14 -2.16 16.38
C GLU A 74 -5.42 -2.50 15.61
N ASP A 75 -6.13 -1.48 15.12
CA ASP A 75 -7.34 -1.68 14.30
C ASP A 75 -6.99 -2.33 12.95
N PHE A 76 -5.88 -1.90 12.33
CA PHE A 76 -5.38 -2.52 11.10
C PHE A 76 -5.10 -4.00 11.29
N LYS A 77 -4.45 -4.38 12.40
CA LYS A 77 -4.20 -5.78 12.75
C LYS A 77 -5.51 -6.56 12.90
N ARG A 78 -6.48 -6.03 13.67
CA ARG A 78 -7.78 -6.68 13.88
C ARG A 78 -8.48 -6.96 12.55
N LEU A 79 -8.52 -5.98 11.64
CA LEU A 79 -9.13 -6.16 10.33
C LEU A 79 -8.41 -7.23 9.50
N VAL A 80 -7.07 -7.31 9.56
CA VAL A 80 -6.33 -8.37 8.88
C VAL A 80 -6.68 -9.74 9.47
N ASP A 81 -6.75 -9.85 10.80
CA ASP A 81 -7.14 -11.10 11.47
C ASP A 81 -8.57 -11.53 11.08
N ASP A 82 -9.52 -10.60 11.03
CA ASP A 82 -10.89 -10.85 10.59
C ASP A 82 -10.94 -11.34 9.13
N MET A 83 -10.14 -10.75 8.23
CA MET A 83 -10.02 -11.22 6.85
C MET A 83 -9.40 -12.61 6.74
N VAL A 84 -8.44 -12.94 7.61
CA VAL A 84 -7.86 -14.29 7.67
C VAL A 84 -8.93 -15.31 8.07
N GLN A 85 -9.72 -15.02 9.09
CA GLN A 85 -10.82 -15.90 9.50
C GLN A 85 -11.81 -16.10 8.35
N ALA A 86 -12.28 -15.01 7.72
CA ALA A 86 -13.21 -15.09 6.59
C ALA A 86 -12.64 -15.89 5.42
N SER A 87 -11.34 -15.77 5.12
CA SER A 87 -10.69 -16.52 4.03
C SER A 87 -10.69 -18.03 4.25
N ASN A 88 -10.68 -18.49 5.50
CA ASN A 88 -10.70 -19.91 5.85
C ASN A 88 -12.13 -20.49 5.83
N GLU A 89 -13.15 -19.64 5.95
CA GLU A 89 -14.57 -20.06 6.02
C GLU A 89 -15.24 -20.15 4.63
N ILE A 90 -14.65 -19.58 3.57
CA ILE A 90 -15.21 -19.64 2.22
C ILE A 90 -15.06 -21.07 1.68
N PRO A 91 -16.16 -21.83 1.47
CA PRO A 91 -16.08 -23.15 0.85
C PRO A 91 -15.57 -23.02 -0.59
N PRO A 92 -14.81 -24.00 -1.10
CA PRO A 92 -14.34 -23.98 -2.48
C PRO A 92 -15.55 -23.82 -3.41
N LYS A 93 -15.41 -22.91 -4.37
CA LYS A 93 -16.42 -22.65 -5.40
C LYS A 93 -16.79 -23.99 -6.05
N THR A 94 -18.00 -24.50 -5.77
CA THR A 94 -18.51 -25.73 -6.36
C THR A 94 -18.50 -25.56 -7.87
N GLU A 95 -17.54 -26.20 -8.55
CA GLU A 95 -17.58 -26.36 -9.99
C GLU A 95 -18.78 -27.27 -10.29
N GLU A 96 -19.86 -26.70 -10.82
CA GLU A 96 -20.97 -27.49 -11.34
C GLU A 96 -20.43 -28.38 -12.48
N PRO A 97 -20.74 -29.69 -12.49
CA PRO A 97 -20.25 -30.58 -13.53
C PRO A 97 -20.81 -30.15 -14.90
N PRO A 98 -20.01 -30.24 -15.98
CA PRO A 98 -20.49 -29.92 -17.31
C PRO A 98 -21.57 -30.92 -17.72
N THR A 99 -22.71 -30.38 -18.19
CA THR A 99 -23.82 -31.12 -18.81
C THR A 99 -23.42 -31.78 -20.11
#